data_AF-A0A4Z0E482-F1
#
_entry.id   AF-A0A4Z0E482-F1
#
_cell.length_a   1.000
_cell.length_b   1.000
_cell.length_c   1.000
_cell.angle_alpha   90.00
_cell.angle_beta   90.00
_cell.angle_gamma   90.00
#
_symmetry.space_group_name_H-M   'P 1'
#
loop_
_entity.id
_entity.type
_entity.pdbx_description
1 polymer ?
#
loop_
_entity_poly.entity_id
_entity_poly.type
_entity_poly.pdbx_seq_one_letter_code
_entity_poly.pdbx_strand_id
1 'polypeptide(L)'
;MSSGPSPSLTYRTFVELNSTDASTSSFRIGNVDPQRVDAPDAPTFVVTDSDNSGILGDTPGELARITTTPANYFTTQQNYSYWGKSQDNGTIVRFPSTRTPDGFTYFLLTNSEPSSFRQFDIVPSSNFSQAPLVLCFASGTRILTNRGEVAVEHLQ
;
A
#
# COMPACT_ATOMS: atom_id res chain seq x y z
N MET A 1 0.90 22.54 -18.39
CA MET A 1 1.76 21.40 -18.04
C MET A 1 0.83 20.29 -17.57
N SER A 2 0.66 19.23 -18.37
CA SER A 2 -0.14 18.07 -17.96
C SER A 2 0.76 17.19 -17.11
N SER A 3 0.43 17.02 -15.84
CA SER A 3 1.08 16.01 -15.00
C SER A 3 0.69 14.64 -15.56
N GLY A 4 1.66 13.92 -16.14
CA GLY A 4 1.47 12.52 -16.50
C GLY A 4 1.08 11.69 -15.28
N PRO A 5 0.49 10.50 -15.47
CA PRO A 5 0.11 9.65 -14.34
C PRO A 5 1.36 9.22 -13.55
N SER A 6 1.33 9.42 -12.23
CA SER A 6 2.37 8.95 -11.31
C SER A 6 2.37 7.41 -11.23
N PRO A 7 3.54 6.78 -11.04
CA PRO A 7 3.60 5.33 -10.86
C PRO A 7 2.80 4.94 -9.61
N SER A 8 2.08 3.84 -9.68
CA SER A 8 1.14 3.44 -8.64
C SER A 8 0.93 1.94 -8.57
N LEU A 9 0.42 1.48 -7.43
CA LEU A 9 -0.05 0.11 -7.24
C LEU A 9 -1.50 0.14 -6.80
N THR A 10 -2.29 -0.80 -7.33
CA THR A 10 -3.72 -0.89 -7.09
C THR A 10 -4.04 -2.18 -6.36
N TYR A 11 -4.74 -2.05 -5.24
CA TYR A 11 -5.15 -3.16 -4.38
C TYR A 11 -6.66 -3.21 -4.19
N ARG A 12 -7.18 -4.42 -3.94
CA ARG A 12 -8.62 -4.67 -3.74
C ARG A 12 -8.96 -5.10 -2.31
N THR A 13 -8.00 -5.64 -1.57
CA THR A 13 -8.21 -6.17 -0.23
C THR A 13 -7.49 -5.29 0.79
N PHE A 14 -8.20 -4.95 1.87
CA PHE A 14 -7.67 -4.23 3.01
C PHE A 14 -7.65 -5.13 4.25
N VAL A 15 -6.52 -5.13 4.95
CA VAL A 15 -6.35 -5.86 6.20
C VAL A 15 -5.72 -4.92 7.23
N GLU A 16 -6.41 -4.71 8.34
CA GLU A 16 -5.86 -4.04 9.50
C GLU A 16 -4.95 -5.01 10.27
N LEU A 17 -3.76 -4.55 10.60
CA LEU A 17 -2.75 -5.29 11.35
C LEU A 17 -2.44 -4.49 12.62
N ASN A 18 -2.77 -5.08 13.77
CA ASN A 18 -2.54 -4.47 15.07
C ASN A 18 -1.38 -5.19 15.75
N SER A 19 -0.31 -4.46 16.12
CA SER A 19 0.82 -5.06 16.82
C SER A 19 0.36 -5.70 18.13
N THR A 20 0.92 -6.85 18.47
CA THR A 20 0.62 -7.56 19.73
C THR A 20 1.50 -7.12 20.88
N ASP A 21 2.61 -6.47 20.57
CA ASP A 21 3.66 -6.06 21.51
C ASP A 21 4.44 -4.87 20.94
N ALA A 22 5.21 -4.22 21.81
CA ALA A 22 5.99 -3.03 21.46
C ALA A 22 7.18 -3.31 20.53
N SER A 23 7.57 -4.58 20.34
CA SER A 23 8.64 -5.00 19.43
C SER A 23 8.14 -5.35 18.04
N THR A 24 6.83 -5.27 17.81
CA THR A 24 6.19 -5.63 16.54
C THR A 24 6.56 -7.07 16.12
N SER A 25 6.61 -8.00 17.07
CA SER A 25 6.98 -9.40 16.79
C SER A 25 5.89 -10.17 16.05
N SER A 26 4.63 -9.79 16.28
CA SER A 26 3.48 -10.33 15.58
C SER A 26 2.36 -9.30 15.46
N PHE A 27 1.43 -9.59 14.57
CA PHE A 27 0.25 -8.78 14.33
C PHE A 27 -1.00 -9.60 14.57
N ARG A 28 -1.96 -9.04 15.32
CA ARG A 28 -3.34 -9.51 15.33
C ARG A 28 -4.06 -8.90 14.14
N ILE A 29 -4.70 -9.74 13.34
CA ILE A 29 -5.57 -9.31 12.26
C ILE A 29 -6.80 -8.62 12.86
N GLY A 30 -6.98 -7.34 12.51
CA GLY A 30 -8.12 -6.52 12.87
C GLY A 30 -9.23 -6.66 11.82
N ASN A 31 -9.75 -5.53 11.35
CA ASN A 31 -10.72 -5.55 10.27
C ASN A 31 -10.13 -6.13 8.97
N VAL A 32 -10.87 -7.04 8.34
CA VAL A 32 -10.60 -7.53 6.97
C VAL A 32 -11.76 -7.05 6.14
N ASP A 33 -11.54 -6.09 5.25
CA ASP A 33 -12.59 -5.65 4.35
C ASP A 33 -12.45 -6.30 2.98
N PRO A 34 -13.40 -7.17 2.61
CA PRO A 34 -13.46 -7.73 1.28
C PRO A 34 -14.12 -6.74 0.32
N GLN A 35 -13.48 -5.62 -0.02
CA GLN A 35 -13.93 -4.74 -1.13
C GLN A 35 -13.69 -5.40 -2.50
N ARG A 36 -14.28 -6.59 -2.63
CA ARG A 36 -14.76 -7.29 -3.79
C ARG A 36 -13.66 -7.69 -4.76
N VAL A 37 -13.15 -8.89 -4.51
CA VAL A 37 -12.41 -9.70 -5.50
C VAL A 37 -13.20 -9.81 -6.82
N ASP A 38 -14.54 -9.78 -6.77
CA ASP A 38 -15.42 -10.04 -7.92
C ASP A 38 -16.30 -8.87 -8.39
N ALA A 39 -16.12 -7.63 -7.89
CA ALA A 39 -16.91 -6.49 -8.37
C ALA A 39 -16.06 -5.48 -9.15
N PRO A 40 -16.39 -5.23 -10.43
CA PRO A 40 -15.59 -4.35 -11.29
C PRO A 40 -15.58 -2.89 -10.81
N ASP A 41 -16.65 -2.43 -10.14
CA ASP A 41 -16.82 -1.03 -9.71
C ASP A 41 -16.46 -0.78 -8.24
N ALA A 42 -15.89 -1.78 -7.54
CA ALA A 42 -15.47 -1.57 -6.16
C ALA A 42 -14.29 -0.59 -6.10
N PRO A 43 -14.30 0.38 -5.16
CA PRO A 43 -13.20 1.31 -5.01
C PRO A 43 -11.94 0.55 -4.64
N THR A 44 -10.84 0.86 -5.34
CA THR A 44 -9.53 0.24 -5.11
C THR A 44 -8.67 1.14 -4.24
N PHE A 45 -7.67 0.55 -3.59
CA PHE A 45 -6.63 1.30 -2.91
C PHE A 45 -5.50 1.57 -3.88
N VAL A 46 -5.35 2.81 -4.28
CA VAL A 46 -4.25 3.24 -5.15
C VAL A 46 -3.17 3.86 -4.29
N VAL A 47 -2.01 3.20 -4.24
CA VAL A 47 -0.82 3.64 -3.52
C VAL A 47 0.13 4.31 -4.50
N THR A 48 0.54 5.53 -4.18
CA THR A 48 1.63 6.24 -4.85
C THR A 48 2.68 6.63 -3.83
N ASP A 49 3.88 6.89 -4.31
CA ASP A 49 4.90 7.59 -3.54
C ASP A 49 4.55 9.10 -3.47
N SER A 50 4.85 9.75 -2.34
CA SER A 50 4.74 11.21 -2.17
C SER A 50 5.79 11.98 -2.95
N ASP A 51 6.96 11.38 -3.16
CA ASP A 51 8.17 12.04 -3.67
C ASP A 51 8.39 11.79 -5.17
N ASN A 52 7.51 10.99 -5.80
CA ASN A 52 7.54 10.58 -7.21
C ASN A 52 8.86 9.89 -7.65
N SER A 53 9.59 9.26 -6.72
CA SER A 53 10.73 8.38 -6.99
C SER A 53 10.31 7.14 -7.79
N GLY A 54 9.07 6.69 -7.59
CA GLY A 54 8.55 5.44 -8.14
C GLY A 54 9.00 4.19 -7.37
N ILE A 55 9.63 4.35 -6.21
CA ILE A 55 10.06 3.25 -5.34
C ILE A 55 9.70 3.62 -3.90
N LEU A 56 8.80 2.86 -3.28
CA LEU A 56 8.47 3.03 -1.86
C LEU A 56 9.40 2.23 -0.96
N GLY A 57 9.78 2.82 0.18
CA GLY A 57 10.66 2.22 1.16
C GLY A 57 12.13 2.23 0.78
N ASP A 58 12.53 3.03 -0.21
CA ASP A 58 13.95 3.26 -0.50
C ASP A 58 14.60 4.17 0.56
N THR A 59 13.76 4.97 1.23
CA THR A 59 14.12 5.84 2.34
C THR A 59 13.33 5.45 3.60
N PRO A 60 13.97 5.45 4.79
CA PRO A 60 13.28 5.12 6.03
C PRO A 60 12.13 6.09 6.34
N GLY A 61 10.93 5.55 6.53
CA GLY A 61 9.76 6.36 6.90
C GLY A 61 9.15 7.17 5.75
N GLU A 62 9.50 6.85 4.50
CA GLU A 62 8.93 7.43 3.30
C GLU A 62 7.40 7.43 3.33
N LEU A 63 6.78 8.50 2.84
CA LEU A 63 5.34 8.65 2.88
C LEU A 63 4.69 7.94 1.69
N ALA A 64 3.70 7.10 2.00
CA ALA A 64 2.85 6.49 1.01
C ALA A 64 1.54 7.26 0.91
N ARG A 65 1.16 7.67 -0.29
CA ARG A 65 -0.11 8.35 -0.53
C ARG A 65 -1.14 7.36 -1.03
N ILE A 66 -2.27 7.28 -0.33
CA ILE A 66 -3.42 6.48 -0.74
C ILE A 66 -4.45 7.42 -1.34
N THR A 67 -4.65 7.36 -2.65
CA THR A 67 -5.42 8.37 -3.42
C THR A 67 -6.85 7.97 -3.68
N THR A 68 -7.15 6.67 -3.68
CA THR A 68 -8.51 6.14 -3.77
C THR A 68 -8.76 5.26 -2.57
N THR A 69 -9.87 5.52 -1.90
CA THR A 69 -10.25 4.84 -0.66
C THR A 69 -11.74 4.61 -0.68
N PRO A 70 -12.22 3.42 -0.32
CA PRO A 70 -13.64 3.28 -0.04
C PRO A 70 -14.06 4.24 1.07
N ALA A 71 -15.31 4.69 1.03
CA ALA A 71 -15.86 5.55 2.06
C ALA A 71 -15.61 4.92 3.45
N ASN A 72 -15.12 5.73 4.40
CA ASN A 72 -14.84 5.37 5.81
C ASN A 72 -13.52 4.64 6.13
N TYR A 73 -12.66 4.32 5.17
CA TYR A 73 -11.38 3.64 5.46
C TYR A 73 -10.28 4.58 5.93
N PHE A 74 -10.24 5.74 5.29
CA PHE A 74 -9.22 6.73 5.51
C PHE A 74 -9.90 8.09 5.60
N THR A 75 -9.83 8.74 6.76
CA THR A 75 -10.19 10.16 6.85
C THR A 75 -9.21 10.93 5.97
N THR A 76 -9.72 11.88 5.20
CA THR A 76 -8.95 12.75 4.30
C THR A 76 -7.65 13.21 4.97
N GLN A 77 -6.53 12.71 4.44
CA GLN A 77 -5.14 13.03 4.81
C GLN A 77 -4.69 12.57 6.21
N GLN A 78 -4.30 11.31 6.32
CA GLN A 78 -3.24 10.95 7.27
C GLN A 78 -1.93 10.72 6.51
N ASN A 79 -0.81 11.08 7.13
CA ASN A 79 0.52 10.79 6.64
C ASN A 79 0.83 9.31 6.91
N TYR A 80 0.44 8.44 5.98
CA TYR A 80 0.85 7.04 6.04
C TYR A 80 2.32 6.94 5.68
N SER A 81 3.09 6.23 6.49
CA SER A 81 4.47 5.87 6.16
C SER A 81 4.50 4.45 5.63
N TYR A 82 5.29 4.21 4.60
CA TYR A 82 5.60 2.87 4.15
C TYR A 82 6.33 2.12 5.27
N TRP A 83 5.94 0.87 5.51
CA TRP A 83 6.61 0.00 6.47
C TRP A 83 7.25 -1.22 5.80
N GLY A 84 6.58 -1.81 4.81
CA GLY A 84 7.09 -3.01 4.16
C GLY A 84 6.12 -3.62 3.17
N LYS A 85 6.38 -4.86 2.77
CA LYS A 85 5.55 -5.63 1.85
C LYS A 85 5.31 -7.05 2.32
N SER A 86 4.18 -7.63 1.91
CA SER A 86 3.90 -9.07 2.08
C SER A 86 4.58 -9.91 0.99
N GLN A 87 4.57 -11.24 1.18
CA GLN A 87 5.09 -12.20 0.20
C GLN A 87 4.38 -12.10 -1.17
N ASP A 88 3.10 -11.74 -1.17
CA ASP A 88 2.30 -11.54 -2.39
C ASP A 88 2.41 -10.12 -2.96
N ASN A 89 3.45 -9.36 -2.56
CA ASN A 89 3.66 -7.96 -2.92
C ASN A 89 2.52 -7.01 -2.49
N GLY A 90 1.79 -7.33 -1.43
CA GLY A 90 0.90 -6.36 -0.79
C GLY A 90 1.71 -5.26 -0.11
N THR A 91 1.24 -4.01 -0.18
CA THR A 91 1.88 -2.87 0.48
C THR A 91 1.42 -2.77 1.93
N ILE A 92 2.37 -2.59 2.84
CA ILE A 92 2.08 -2.32 4.24
C ILE A 92 2.45 -0.88 4.53
N VAL A 93 1.45 -0.13 4.96
CA VAL A 93 1.63 1.23 5.49
C VAL A 93 1.30 1.26 6.96
N ARG A 94 1.78 2.29 7.66
CA ARG A 94 1.47 2.52 9.07
C ARG A 94 1.25 4.00 9.36
N PHE A 95 0.54 4.26 10.44
CA PHE A 95 0.33 5.60 10.97
C PHE A 95 0.32 5.56 12.51
N PRO A 96 0.67 6.67 13.17
CA PRO A 96 0.67 6.74 14.63
C PRO A 96 -0.71 6.42 15.22
N SER A 97 -0.74 5.58 16.25
CA SER A 97 -1.95 5.14 16.93
C SER A 97 -1.68 4.96 18.41
N THR A 98 -2.59 5.44 19.26
CA THR A 98 -2.52 5.23 20.72
C THR A 98 -3.15 3.91 21.16
N ARG A 99 -3.69 3.12 20.23
CA ARG A 99 -4.45 1.90 20.51
C ARG A 99 -3.60 0.63 20.53
N THR A 100 -2.35 0.71 20.07
CA THR A 100 -1.46 -0.44 19.89
C THR A 100 -0.19 -0.30 20.74
N PRO A 101 0.41 -1.42 21.19
CA PRO A 101 1.58 -1.39 22.07
C PRO A 101 2.82 -0.70 21.50
N ASP A 102 3.04 -0.79 20.18
CA ASP A 102 4.18 -0.15 19.50
C ASP A 102 3.91 1.28 19.05
N GLY A 103 2.69 1.80 19.31
CA GLY A 103 2.30 3.16 18.95
C GLY A 103 1.91 3.34 17.48
N PHE A 104 1.72 2.25 16.73
CA PHE A 104 1.32 2.30 15.31
C PHE A 104 0.20 1.32 14.98
N THR A 105 -0.72 1.74 14.11
CA THR A 105 -1.64 0.82 13.42
C THR A 105 -1.13 0.63 12.00
N TYR A 106 -1.19 -0.61 11.53
CA TYR A 106 -0.66 -1.02 10.23
C TYR A 106 -1.80 -1.45 9.33
N PHE A 107 -1.68 -1.17 8.05
CA PHE A 107 -2.63 -1.57 7.04
C PHE A 107 -1.90 -2.30 5.92
N LEU A 108 -2.33 -3.53 5.65
CA LEU A 108 -1.93 -4.29 4.49
C LEU A 108 -2.96 -4.08 3.38
N LEU A 109 -2.49 -3.53 2.27
CA LEU A 109 -3.22 -3.40 1.02
C LEU A 109 -2.71 -4.51 0.09
N THR A 110 -3.58 -5.44 -0.29
CA THR A 110 -3.19 -6.62 -1.08
C THR A 110 -4.22 -6.98 -2.14
N ASN A 111 -3.83 -7.85 -3.06
CA ASN A 111 -4.73 -8.53 -4.00
C ASN A 111 -4.96 -10.00 -3.64
N SER A 112 -4.39 -10.48 -2.52
CA SER A 112 -4.71 -11.80 -1.98
C SER A 112 -6.20 -11.87 -1.60
N GLU A 113 -6.78 -13.06 -1.76
CA GLU A 113 -8.16 -13.35 -1.40
C GLU A 113 -8.44 -12.97 0.07
N PRO A 114 -9.51 -12.20 0.38
CA PRO A 114 -9.85 -11.83 1.75
C PRO A 114 -10.03 -13.03 2.68
N SER A 115 -10.49 -14.16 2.14
CA SER A 115 -10.63 -15.43 2.87
C SER A 115 -9.31 -16.02 3.38
N SER A 116 -8.17 -15.56 2.86
CA SER A 116 -6.83 -15.89 3.35
C SER A 116 -6.52 -15.25 4.70
N PHE A 117 -7.31 -14.24 5.12
CA PHE A 117 -7.16 -13.54 6.38
C PHE A 117 -8.37 -13.82 7.27
N ARG A 118 -8.11 -14.29 8.49
CA ARG A 118 -9.15 -14.47 9.49
C ARG A 118 -9.00 -13.40 10.56
N GLN A 119 -10.08 -12.69 10.80
CA GLN A 119 -10.11 -11.69 11.87
C GLN A 119 -9.74 -12.34 13.21
N PHE A 120 -8.93 -11.62 13.99
CA PHE A 120 -8.34 -12.01 15.27
C PHE A 120 -7.20 -13.04 15.24
N ASP A 121 -6.88 -13.63 14.08
CA ASP A 121 -5.69 -14.48 13.96
C ASP A 121 -4.42 -13.67 14.26
N ILE A 122 -3.39 -14.38 14.74
CA ILE A 122 -2.06 -13.80 14.99
C ILE A 122 -1.13 -14.29 13.90
N VAL A 123 -0.51 -13.35 13.19
CA VAL A 123 0.48 -13.61 12.15
C VAL A 123 1.85 -13.07 12.58
N PRO A 124 2.94 -13.83 12.43
CA PRO A 124 4.26 -13.35 12.79
C PRO A 124 4.71 -12.24 11.83
N SER A 125 5.41 -11.23 12.34
CA SER A 125 5.90 -10.13 11.49
C SER A 125 6.92 -10.59 10.45
N SER A 126 7.55 -11.75 10.65
CA SER A 126 8.43 -12.42 9.68
C SER A 126 7.75 -12.80 8.37
N ASN A 127 6.40 -12.80 8.31
CA ASN A 127 5.66 -12.97 7.06
C ASN A 127 5.77 -11.75 6.14
N PHE A 128 6.31 -10.64 6.65
CA PHE A 128 6.45 -9.38 5.95
C PHE A 128 7.93 -8.98 5.87
N SER A 129 8.26 -8.21 4.83
CA SER A 129 9.62 -7.76 4.56
C SER A 129 9.66 -6.23 4.56
N GLN A 130 10.57 -5.65 5.35
CA GLN A 130 10.93 -4.23 5.28
C GLN A 130 11.92 -4.01 4.13
N ALA A 131 11.45 -4.21 2.90
CA ALA A 131 12.26 -4.07 1.69
C ALA A 131 11.56 -3.13 0.71
N PRO A 132 12.32 -2.41 -0.15
CA PRO A 132 11.72 -1.52 -1.14
C PRO A 132 10.70 -2.21 -2.05
N LEU A 133 9.74 -1.42 -2.51
CA LEU A 133 8.66 -1.80 -3.41
C LEU A 133 8.63 -0.85 -4.61
N VAL A 134 8.96 -1.38 -5.79
CA VAL A 134 8.88 -0.63 -7.04
C VAL A 134 7.43 -0.42 -7.42
N LEU A 135 7.08 0.83 -7.73
CA LEU A 135 5.79 1.20 -8.28
C LEU A 135 5.83 1.08 -9.81
N CYS A 136 4.73 0.65 -10.41
CA CYS A 136 4.64 0.43 -11.85
C CYS A 136 3.90 1.57 -12.54
N PHE A 137 4.26 1.82 -13.80
CA PHE A 137 3.43 2.61 -14.71
C PHE A 137 2.45 1.70 -15.44
N ALA A 138 1.24 2.20 -15.68
CA ALA A 138 0.32 1.52 -16.59
C ALA A 138 0.88 1.56 -18.01
N SER A 139 0.67 0.50 -18.80
CA SER A 139 0.97 0.51 -20.24
C SER A 139 0.31 1.71 -20.91
N GLY A 140 1.01 2.34 -21.85
CA GLY A 140 0.55 3.53 -22.55
C GLY A 140 0.79 4.83 -21.78
N THR A 141 1.32 4.76 -20.55
CA THR A 141 1.75 5.95 -19.81
C THR A 141 2.82 6.69 -20.61
N ARG A 142 2.58 7.97 -20.90
CA ARG A 142 3.54 8.81 -21.62
C ARG A 142 4.53 9.46 -20.65
N ILE A 143 5.81 9.21 -20.89
CA ILE A 143 6.93 9.81 -20.17
C ILE A 143 7.55 10.89 -21.05
N LEU A 144 7.67 12.10 -20.50
CA LEU A 144 8.36 13.19 -21.17
C LEU A 144 9.87 12.94 -21.13
N THR A 145 10.47 12.76 -22.30
CA THR A 145 11.92 12.59 -22.47
C THR A 145 12.53 13.79 -23.20
N ASN A 146 13.85 13.86 -23.28
CA ASN A 146 14.55 14.83 -24.13
C ASN A 146 14.27 14.66 -25.64
N ARG A 147 13.62 13.56 -26.06
CA ARG A 147 13.20 13.27 -27.44
C ARG A 147 11.68 13.46 -27.66
N GLY A 148 10.96 13.96 -26.66
CA GLY A 148 9.50 14.10 -26.67
C GLY A 148 8.80 13.09 -25.75
N GLU A 149 7.47 13.06 -25.81
CA GLU A 149 6.66 12.10 -25.04
C GLU A 149 6.71 10.71 -25.69
N VAL A 150 7.14 9.72 -24.91
CA VAL A 150 7.23 8.31 -25.34
C VAL A 150 6.46 7.45 -24.35
N ALA A 151 5.74 6.43 -24.84
CA ALA A 151 5.07 5.47 -23.98
C ALA A 151 6.10 4.68 -23.15
N VAL A 152 5.81 4.37 -21.89
CA VAL A 152 6.74 3.73 -20.96
C VAL A 152 7.28 2.40 -21.49
N GLU A 153 6.46 1.62 -22.19
CA GLU A 153 6.83 0.35 -22.84
C GLU A 153 7.76 0.52 -24.05
N HIS A 154 7.97 1.75 -24.53
CA HIS A 154 8.85 2.06 -25.65
C HIS A 154 10.11 2.84 -25.21
N LEU A 155 10.31 3.02 -23.90
CA LEU A 155 11.57 3.55 -23.38
C LEU A 155 12.66 2.48 -23.52
N GLN A 156 13.78 2.85 -24.15
CA GLN A 156 14.98 2.05 -24.33
C GLN A 156 16.19 2.77 -23.76
#